data_AF-A0A2C1YZZ8-F1
#
_entry.id   AF-A0A2C1YZZ8-F1
#
_cell.length_a   1.000
_cell.length_b   1.000
_cell.length_c   1.000
_cell.angle_alpha   90.00
_cell.angle_beta   90.00
_cell.angle_gamma   90.00
#
_symmetry.space_group_name_H-M   'P 1'
#
loop_
_entity.id
_entity.type
_entity.pdbx_description
1 polymer ?
#
loop_
_entity_poly.entity_id
_entity_poly.type
_entity_poly.pdbx_seq_one_letter_code
_entity_poly.pdbx_strand_id
1 'polypeptide(L)'
;MRKMLMNYFFNFALLIGVFGPIQAFAAAQPNEQNQSSEVHGYGHGHFRQNPEFIKKQAESLGIKTDGKDTETLAKEVREAMIKKRAEELGISTKGKEIDSLAKEVFETTMKNEAKKLGISTEGKDLRDVAREIHETQIKKEAKELGISTDGKDLRDIAREVRETQIKKDAKELGISTDNKDFHQIAHEVRDKKIFQAAEKLGIDTKNKSADELFNEIMTKHADKVKELDFFPHKGRGMHFFFKGPKTE
;
A
#
# COMPACT_ATOMS: atom_id res chain seq x y z
N MET A 1 38.37 10.99 14.28
CA MET A 1 37.26 11.33 15.20
C MET A 1 35.94 11.01 14.51
N ARG A 2 35.10 10.21 15.19
CA ARG A 2 33.72 9.77 14.87
C ARG A 2 33.37 9.46 13.40
N LYS A 3 33.53 8.17 13.02
CA LYS A 3 32.69 7.55 11.99
C LYS A 3 31.26 7.45 12.57
N MET A 4 30.34 8.29 12.10
CA MET A 4 28.92 8.11 12.44
C MET A 4 28.38 6.93 11.62
N LEU A 5 28.18 5.81 12.32
CA LEU A 5 27.37 4.69 11.87
C LEU A 5 25.92 5.17 11.77
N MET A 6 25.49 5.52 10.57
CA MET A 6 24.10 5.85 10.31
C MET A 6 23.36 4.55 9.97
N ASN A 7 22.84 3.89 11.00
CA ASN A 7 21.92 2.76 10.88
C ASN A 7 20.60 3.28 10.31
N TYR A 8 20.43 3.22 8.99
CA TYR A 8 19.16 3.49 8.32
C TYR A 8 18.29 2.24 8.37
N PHE A 9 17.27 2.27 9.21
CA PHE A 9 16.25 1.23 9.34
C PHE A 9 15.30 1.28 8.14
N PHE A 10 15.70 0.62 7.04
CA PHE A 10 14.85 0.38 5.89
C PHE A 10 13.70 -0.54 6.29
N ASN A 11 12.52 0.04 6.47
CA ASN A 11 11.32 -0.75 6.39
C ASN A 11 10.84 -0.60 4.95
N PHE A 12 10.67 -1.69 4.21
CA PHE A 12 9.69 -1.76 3.13
C PHE A 12 8.44 -2.37 3.76
N ALA A 13 7.28 -1.73 3.66
CA ALA A 13 6.06 -2.32 4.21
C ALA A 13 5.09 -2.45 3.05
N LEU A 14 4.55 -3.66 2.85
CA LEU A 14 3.65 -4.04 1.76
C LEU A 14 2.50 -4.93 2.35
N LEU A 15 1.23 -4.46 2.42
CA LEU A 15 -0.02 -5.03 3.06
C LEU A 15 -0.65 -5.64 1.83
N ILE A 16 -1.42 -6.61 2.23
CA ILE A 16 -2.35 -7.36 1.45
C ILE A 16 -3.69 -6.78 1.88
N GLY A 17 -4.43 -6.16 0.95
CA GLY A 17 -5.81 -5.78 1.18
C GLY A 17 -6.71 -7.01 1.24
N VAL A 18 -7.47 -7.16 2.32
CA VAL A 18 -8.64 -8.04 2.38
C VAL A 18 -9.86 -7.17 2.68
N PHE A 19 -10.65 -6.87 1.65
CA PHE A 19 -12.08 -6.57 1.80
C PHE A 19 -12.81 -7.36 0.70
N GLY A 20 -13.38 -8.50 1.10
CA GLY A 20 -14.50 -9.11 0.37
C GLY A 20 -15.80 -8.66 1.02
N PRO A 21 -16.91 -8.51 0.27
CA PRO A 21 -18.20 -8.18 0.86
C PRO A 21 -18.68 -9.35 1.72
N ILE A 22 -19.13 -9.05 2.93
CA ILE A 22 -19.88 -9.99 3.78
C ILE A 22 -21.21 -10.24 3.08
N GLN A 23 -21.38 -11.41 2.45
CA GLN A 23 -22.71 -11.88 2.08
C GLN A 23 -23.34 -12.49 3.33
N ALA A 24 -24.25 -11.73 3.95
CA ALA A 24 -25.16 -12.26 4.94
C ALA A 24 -26.14 -13.22 4.23
N PHE A 25 -26.17 -14.48 4.66
CA PHE A 25 -27.22 -15.42 4.27
C PHE A 25 -28.53 -15.01 4.95
N ALA A 26 -29.57 -14.77 4.15
CA ALA A 26 -30.95 -14.77 4.58
C ALA A 26 -31.80 -15.57 3.57
N ALA A 27 -32.78 -16.28 4.12
CA ALA A 27 -33.47 -17.43 3.54
C ALA A 27 -34.39 -17.13 2.35
N ALA A 28 -34.69 -18.19 1.59
CA ALA A 28 -35.49 -18.24 0.37
C ALA A 28 -36.99 -17.99 0.57
N GLN A 29 -37.66 -17.37 -0.43
CA GLN A 29 -38.76 -17.93 -1.25
C GLN A 29 -39.26 -16.95 -2.35
N PRO A 30 -39.99 -17.41 -3.41
CA PRO A 30 -39.77 -17.01 -4.82
C PRO A 30 -40.91 -16.24 -5.54
N ASN A 31 -40.64 -15.90 -6.82
CA ASN A 31 -41.52 -15.46 -7.94
C ASN A 31 -41.96 -13.97 -7.98
N GLU A 32 -42.04 -13.24 -9.10
CA GLU A 32 -41.81 -13.47 -10.54
C GLU A 32 -41.79 -12.09 -11.29
N GLN A 33 -40.96 -11.96 -12.35
CA GLN A 33 -41.03 -11.07 -13.56
C GLN A 33 -41.34 -9.55 -13.42
N ASN A 34 -40.73 -8.59 -14.13
CA ASN A 34 -39.88 -8.52 -15.32
C ASN A 34 -39.41 -7.04 -15.43
N GLN A 35 -38.15 -6.76 -15.75
CA GLN A 35 -37.77 -5.83 -16.84
C GLN A 35 -36.24 -5.73 -16.96
N SER A 36 -35.80 -5.88 -18.19
CA SER A 36 -34.44 -5.89 -18.68
C SER A 36 -33.63 -4.64 -18.28
N SER A 37 -32.56 -4.86 -17.53
CA SER A 37 -31.34 -4.07 -17.65
C SER A 37 -30.18 -5.04 -17.62
N GLU A 38 -29.39 -5.07 -18.68
CA GLU A 38 -28.15 -5.83 -18.78
C GLU A 38 -27.33 -5.61 -17.51
N VAL A 39 -27.25 -6.67 -16.71
CA VAL A 39 -26.33 -6.78 -15.59
C VAL A 39 -24.94 -6.77 -16.23
N HIS A 40 -24.27 -5.62 -16.19
CA HIS A 40 -22.82 -5.59 -16.38
C HIS A 40 -22.21 -6.45 -15.27
N GLY A 41 -22.01 -7.73 -15.58
CA GLY A 41 -21.15 -8.60 -14.83
C GLY A 41 -19.80 -7.92 -14.78
N TYR A 42 -19.42 -7.44 -13.60
CA TYR A 42 -18.08 -6.93 -13.33
C TYR A 42 -17.11 -8.12 -13.40
N GLY A 43 -16.78 -8.49 -14.64
CA GLY A 43 -15.71 -9.41 -14.96
C GLY A 43 -14.46 -8.97 -14.24
N HIS A 44 -13.85 -9.92 -13.54
CA HIS A 44 -12.61 -9.77 -12.81
C HIS A 44 -11.56 -9.04 -13.65
N GLY A 45 -11.42 -7.73 -13.40
CA GLY A 45 -10.31 -6.94 -13.90
C GLY A 45 -9.03 -7.48 -13.28
N HIS A 46 -8.27 -8.26 -14.04
CA HIS A 46 -6.85 -8.40 -13.81
C HIS A 46 -6.29 -6.99 -13.61
N PHE A 47 -5.71 -6.71 -12.44
CA PHE A 47 -4.77 -5.61 -12.34
C PHE A 47 -3.70 -5.92 -13.38
N ARG A 48 -3.83 -5.34 -14.59
CA ARG A 48 -2.78 -5.40 -15.60
C ARG A 48 -1.61 -4.69 -14.96
N GLN A 49 -0.65 -5.46 -14.48
CA GLN A 49 0.60 -4.87 -14.01
C GLN A 49 1.14 -4.06 -15.17
N ASN A 50 1.32 -2.75 -14.99
CA ASN A 50 1.82 -1.89 -16.04
C ASN A 50 3.17 -2.49 -16.51
N PRO A 51 3.26 -3.03 -17.74
CA PRO A 51 4.44 -3.76 -18.18
C PRO A 51 5.71 -2.90 -18.10
N GLU A 52 5.58 -1.61 -18.37
CA GLU A 52 6.67 -0.66 -18.30
C GLU A 52 7.17 -0.48 -16.86
N PHE A 53 6.25 -0.42 -15.88
CA PHE A 53 6.61 -0.31 -14.47
C PHE A 53 7.32 -1.57 -13.96
N ILE A 54 6.82 -2.75 -14.33
CA ILE A 54 7.47 -4.02 -13.96
C ILE A 54 8.85 -4.15 -14.60
N LYS A 55 9.00 -3.74 -15.86
CA LYS A 55 10.31 -3.69 -16.51
C LYS A 55 11.27 -2.76 -15.77
N LYS A 56 10.83 -1.55 -15.43
CA LYS A 56 11.64 -0.58 -14.64
C LYS A 56 12.01 -1.13 -13.26
N GLN A 57 11.10 -1.83 -12.57
CA GLN A 57 11.40 -2.49 -11.30
C GLN A 57 12.38 -3.65 -11.45
N ALA A 58 12.25 -4.44 -12.51
CA ALA A 58 13.19 -5.51 -12.82
C ALA A 58 14.60 -4.95 -13.03
N GLU A 59 14.74 -3.91 -13.87
CA GLU A 59 16.01 -3.22 -14.11
C GLU A 59 16.61 -2.66 -12.82
N SER A 60 15.81 -2.02 -11.96
CA SER A 60 16.33 -1.46 -10.69
C SER A 60 16.75 -2.53 -9.67
N LEU A 61 16.23 -3.75 -9.81
CA LEU A 61 16.63 -4.92 -9.03
C LEU A 61 17.77 -5.72 -9.70
N GLY A 62 18.30 -5.26 -10.85
CA GLY A 62 19.35 -5.95 -11.59
C GLY A 62 18.88 -7.21 -12.34
N ILE A 63 17.58 -7.34 -12.58
CA ILE A 63 16.96 -8.47 -13.27
C ILE A 63 17.01 -8.22 -14.78
N LYS A 64 17.50 -9.22 -15.55
CA LYS A 64 17.52 -9.16 -17.02
C LYS A 64 16.10 -9.18 -17.59
N THR A 65 15.79 -8.23 -18.46
CA THR A 65 14.44 -8.08 -19.04
C THR A 65 14.27 -8.66 -20.44
N ASP A 66 15.37 -8.84 -21.19
CA ASP A 66 15.30 -9.18 -22.61
C ASP A 66 14.69 -10.57 -22.83
N GLY A 67 13.71 -10.63 -23.74
CA GLY A 67 13.03 -11.88 -24.12
C GLY A 67 12.06 -12.44 -23.08
N LYS A 68 11.81 -11.76 -21.96
CA LYS A 68 10.85 -12.19 -20.93
C LYS A 68 9.51 -11.49 -21.09
N ASP A 69 8.43 -12.24 -20.89
CA ASP A 69 7.10 -11.67 -20.81
C ASP A 69 6.86 -10.98 -19.44
N THR A 70 5.83 -10.14 -19.37
CA THR A 70 5.49 -9.35 -18.18
C THR A 70 5.18 -10.22 -16.96
N GLU A 71 4.57 -11.39 -17.13
CA GLU A 71 4.23 -12.26 -16.00
C GLU A 71 5.48 -12.89 -15.39
N THR A 72 6.40 -13.35 -16.24
CA THR A 72 7.71 -13.85 -15.81
C THR A 72 8.48 -12.77 -15.06
N LEU A 73 8.55 -11.55 -15.61
CA LEU A 73 9.21 -10.42 -14.93
C LEU A 73 8.55 -10.08 -13.59
N ALA A 74 7.21 -10.07 -13.53
CA ALA A 74 6.48 -9.80 -12.31
C ALA A 74 6.80 -10.81 -11.19
N LYS A 75 6.94 -12.10 -11.54
CA LYS A 75 7.33 -13.15 -10.61
C LYS A 75 8.74 -12.95 -10.07
N GLU A 76 9.70 -12.68 -10.96
CA GLU A 76 11.10 -12.46 -10.57
C GLU A 76 11.26 -11.20 -9.70
N VAL A 77 10.56 -10.11 -10.06
CA VAL A 77 10.52 -8.88 -9.25
C VAL A 77 9.94 -9.16 -7.87
N ARG A 78 8.82 -9.88 -7.79
CA ARG A 78 8.19 -10.26 -6.51
C ARG A 78 9.14 -11.09 -5.66
N GLU A 79 9.80 -12.09 -6.25
CA GLU A 79 10.77 -12.94 -5.56
C GLU A 79 11.95 -12.12 -5.00
N ALA A 80 12.55 -11.26 -5.81
CA ALA A 80 13.65 -10.40 -5.38
C ALA A 80 13.25 -9.47 -4.23
N MET A 81 12.04 -8.90 -4.28
CA MET A 81 11.50 -8.06 -3.21
C MET A 81 11.28 -8.84 -1.90
N ILE A 82 10.72 -10.06 -1.99
CA ILE A 82 10.51 -10.91 -0.80
C ILE A 82 11.85 -11.27 -0.16
N LYS A 83 12.86 -11.66 -0.96
CA LYS A 83 14.20 -11.99 -0.46
C LYS A 83 14.86 -10.79 0.23
N LYS A 84 14.82 -9.62 -0.39
CA LYS A 84 15.33 -8.38 0.20
C LYS A 84 14.65 -8.09 1.55
N ARG A 85 13.33 -8.25 1.63
CA ARG A 85 12.59 -8.01 2.88
C ARG A 85 12.91 -9.06 3.95
N ALA A 86 13.10 -10.31 3.57
CA ALA A 86 13.54 -11.36 4.47
C ALA A 86 14.90 -11.00 5.09
N GLU A 87 15.86 -10.55 4.28
CA GLU A 87 17.16 -10.10 4.76
C GLU A 87 17.04 -8.92 5.74
N GLU A 88 16.20 -7.91 5.43
CA GLU A 88 15.94 -6.77 6.33
C GLU A 88 15.35 -7.19 7.68
N LEU A 89 14.58 -8.28 7.70
CA LEU A 89 13.97 -8.84 8.91
C LEU A 89 14.86 -9.88 9.61
N GLY A 90 16.05 -10.16 9.09
CA GLY A 90 16.95 -11.20 9.60
C GLY A 90 16.44 -12.63 9.36
N ILE A 91 15.54 -12.82 8.39
CA ILE A 91 14.97 -14.10 8.01
C ILE A 91 15.89 -14.77 6.98
N SER A 92 16.28 -16.03 7.24
CA SER A 92 17.07 -16.82 6.28
C SER A 92 16.28 -17.14 5.01
N THR A 93 16.89 -16.91 3.85
CA THR A 93 16.32 -17.17 2.52
C THR A 93 16.76 -18.52 1.92
N LYS A 94 17.79 -19.17 2.49
CA LYS A 94 18.34 -20.42 1.94
C LYS A 94 17.36 -21.58 2.06
N GLY A 95 17.14 -22.28 0.94
CA GLY A 95 16.37 -23.52 0.88
C GLY A 95 14.87 -23.38 1.09
N LYS A 96 14.33 -22.14 1.11
CA LYS A 96 12.90 -21.89 1.27
C LYS A 96 12.25 -21.58 -0.08
N GLU A 97 11.06 -22.13 -0.28
CA GLU A 97 10.18 -21.70 -1.38
C GLU A 97 9.69 -20.27 -1.14
N ILE A 98 9.48 -19.53 -2.23
CA ILE A 98 9.13 -18.11 -2.19
C ILE A 98 7.81 -17.85 -1.46
N ASP A 99 6.81 -18.71 -1.63
CA ASP A 99 5.53 -18.53 -0.92
C ASP A 99 5.63 -18.79 0.58
N SER A 100 6.49 -19.71 1.00
CA SER A 100 6.79 -19.93 2.42
C SER A 100 7.55 -18.75 3.01
N LEU A 101 8.57 -18.27 2.30
CA LEU A 101 9.33 -17.08 2.68
C LEU A 101 8.44 -15.84 2.78
N ALA A 102 7.51 -15.66 1.84
CA ALA A 102 6.56 -14.56 1.85
C ALA A 102 5.65 -14.58 3.08
N LYS A 103 5.17 -15.77 3.47
CA LYS A 103 4.34 -15.93 4.68
C LYS A 103 5.13 -15.56 5.94
N GLU A 104 6.36 -16.04 6.06
CA GLU A 104 7.22 -15.75 7.22
C GLU A 104 7.60 -14.26 7.30
N VAL A 105 7.89 -13.63 6.16
CA VAL A 105 8.10 -12.18 6.06
C VAL A 105 6.87 -11.41 6.52
N PHE A 106 5.68 -11.81 6.06
CA PHE A 106 4.43 -11.17 6.44
C PHE A 106 4.13 -11.34 7.93
N GLU A 107 4.25 -12.56 8.45
CA GLU A 107 4.05 -12.87 9.86
C GLU A 107 5.00 -12.07 10.77
N THR A 108 6.29 -12.05 10.44
CA THR A 108 7.29 -11.30 11.19
C THR A 108 7.01 -9.80 11.16
N THR A 109 6.55 -9.28 10.02
CA THR A 109 6.16 -7.87 9.89
C THR A 109 4.98 -7.54 10.80
N MET A 110 3.92 -8.34 10.79
CA MET A 110 2.75 -8.12 11.64
C MET A 110 3.09 -8.24 13.13
N LYS A 111 3.89 -9.23 13.54
CA LYS A 111 4.36 -9.34 14.94
C LYS A 111 5.14 -8.10 15.39
N ASN A 112 6.03 -7.60 14.53
CA ASN A 112 6.80 -6.40 14.82
C ASN A 112 5.92 -5.14 14.93
N GLU A 113 4.91 -5.01 14.07
CA GLU A 113 3.95 -3.90 14.11
C GLU A 113 3.00 -3.98 15.32
N ALA A 114 2.47 -5.17 15.61
CA ALA A 114 1.67 -5.41 16.80
C ALA A 114 2.44 -5.03 18.07
N LYS A 115 3.70 -5.46 18.18
CA LYS A 115 4.57 -5.09 19.29
C LYS A 115 4.76 -3.58 19.43
N LYS A 116 4.97 -2.86 18.32
CA LYS A 116 5.11 -1.39 18.32
C LYS A 116 3.83 -0.68 18.78
N LEU A 117 2.67 -1.28 18.51
CA LEU A 117 1.37 -0.73 18.88
C LEU A 117 0.85 -1.25 20.24
N GLY A 118 1.59 -2.14 20.90
CA GLY A 118 1.18 -2.75 22.17
C GLY A 118 0.04 -3.78 22.01
N ILE A 119 -0.14 -4.32 20.82
CA ILE A 119 -1.17 -5.33 20.51
C ILE A 119 -0.62 -6.72 20.85
N SER A 120 -1.38 -7.50 21.64
CA SER A 120 -1.05 -8.90 21.89
C SER A 120 -1.37 -9.77 20.67
N THR A 121 -0.41 -10.64 20.30
CA THR A 121 -0.55 -11.62 19.22
C THR A 121 -0.81 -13.05 19.73
N GLU A 122 -0.81 -13.26 21.05
CA GLU A 122 -0.97 -14.59 21.63
C GLU A 122 -2.40 -15.10 21.44
N GLY A 123 -2.52 -16.35 20.97
CA GLY A 123 -3.82 -16.99 20.74
C GLY A 123 -4.64 -16.42 19.57
N LYS A 124 -4.13 -15.43 18.83
CA LYS A 124 -4.81 -14.81 17.68
C LYS A 124 -4.27 -15.35 16.37
N ASP A 125 -5.15 -15.45 15.37
CA ASP A 125 -4.71 -15.70 14.02
C ASP A 125 -4.07 -14.44 13.41
N LEU A 126 -3.27 -14.62 12.37
CA LEU A 126 -2.54 -13.52 11.74
C LEU A 126 -3.46 -12.47 11.10
N ARG A 127 -4.65 -12.86 10.62
CA ARG A 127 -5.61 -11.92 10.03
C ARG A 127 -6.22 -11.03 11.11
N ASP A 128 -6.55 -11.58 12.27
CA ASP A 128 -7.05 -10.77 13.39
C ASP A 128 -6.00 -9.79 13.90
N VAL A 129 -4.74 -10.22 14.02
CA VAL A 129 -3.62 -9.32 14.34
C VAL A 129 -3.51 -8.18 13.32
N ALA A 130 -3.54 -8.50 12.02
CA ALA A 130 -3.46 -7.49 10.96
C ALA A 130 -4.64 -6.49 11.01
N ARG A 131 -5.84 -6.99 11.29
CA ARG A 131 -7.06 -6.18 11.45
C ARG A 131 -6.94 -5.21 12.62
N GLU A 132 -6.48 -5.70 13.76
CA GLU A 132 -6.32 -4.90 14.98
C GLU A 132 -5.22 -3.84 14.84
N ILE A 133 -4.12 -4.18 14.16
CA ILE A 133 -3.08 -3.20 13.77
C ILE A 133 -3.70 -2.07 12.95
N HIS A 134 -4.45 -2.43 11.90
CA HIS A 134 -5.07 -1.45 11.01
C HIS A 134 -6.09 -0.57 11.74
N GLU A 135 -6.93 -1.17 12.57
CA GLU A 135 -7.90 -0.45 13.40
C GLU A 135 -7.21 0.52 14.37
N THR A 136 -6.16 0.06 15.05
CA THR A 136 -5.39 0.88 15.99
C THR A 136 -4.73 2.06 15.29
N GLN A 137 -4.17 1.85 14.10
CA GLN A 137 -3.59 2.91 13.28
C GLN A 137 -4.62 3.96 12.89
N ILE A 138 -5.79 3.54 12.37
CA ILE A 138 -6.86 4.47 12.00
C ILE A 138 -7.36 5.27 13.21
N LYS A 139 -7.60 4.62 14.35
CA LYS A 139 -8.05 5.31 15.56
C LYS A 139 -7.00 6.30 16.09
N LYS A 140 -5.72 5.96 15.97
CA LYS A 140 -4.62 6.87 16.31
C LYS A 140 -4.60 8.08 15.38
N GLU A 141 -4.67 7.87 14.06
CA GLU A 141 -4.76 8.94 13.06
C GLU A 141 -6.00 9.83 13.31
N ALA A 142 -7.15 9.24 13.62
CA ALA A 142 -8.38 9.97 13.95
C ALA A 142 -8.19 10.87 15.16
N LYS A 143 -7.59 10.35 16.25
CA LYS A 143 -7.29 11.13 17.45
C LYS A 143 -6.33 12.29 17.16
N GLU A 144 -5.29 12.06 16.37
CA GLU A 144 -4.33 13.10 15.96
C GLU A 144 -4.98 14.22 15.13
N LEU A 145 -6.05 13.90 14.41
CA LEU A 145 -6.83 14.84 13.60
C LEU A 145 -8.05 15.44 14.32
N GLY A 146 -8.29 15.06 15.59
CA GLY A 146 -9.45 15.51 16.36
C GLY A 146 -10.79 14.94 15.89
N ILE A 147 -10.77 13.81 15.19
CA ILE A 147 -11.97 13.12 14.70
C ILE A 147 -12.53 12.21 15.80
N SER A 148 -13.81 12.38 16.13
CA SER A 148 -14.50 11.48 17.07
C SER A 148 -14.74 10.10 16.44
N THR A 149 -14.42 9.06 17.20
CA THR A 149 -14.62 7.65 16.85
C THR A 149 -15.89 7.06 17.43
N ASP A 150 -16.58 7.78 18.33
CA ASP A 150 -17.70 7.24 19.09
C ASP A 150 -18.92 7.01 18.19
N GLY A 151 -19.48 5.81 18.26
CA GLY A 151 -20.67 5.42 17.48
C GLY A 151 -20.45 5.27 15.98
N LYS A 152 -19.21 5.37 15.49
CA LYS A 152 -18.86 5.21 14.06
C LYS A 152 -18.24 3.85 13.80
N ASP A 153 -18.51 3.29 12.63
CA ASP A 153 -17.78 2.11 12.16
C ASP A 153 -16.37 2.51 11.68
N LEU A 154 -15.48 1.51 11.58
CA LEU A 154 -14.09 1.74 11.19
C LEU A 154 -13.94 2.31 9.77
N ARG A 155 -14.85 1.97 8.86
CA ARG A 155 -14.81 2.43 7.46
C ARG A 155 -15.13 3.92 7.39
N ASP A 156 -16.09 4.38 8.17
CA ASP A 156 -16.47 5.78 8.28
C ASP A 156 -15.35 6.60 8.90
N ILE A 157 -14.73 6.10 9.99
CA ILE A 157 -13.56 6.74 10.60
C ILE A 157 -12.41 6.81 9.58
N ALA A 158 -12.12 5.73 8.87
CA ALA A 158 -11.03 5.70 7.88
C ALA A 158 -11.26 6.69 6.73
N ARG A 159 -12.51 6.84 6.29
CA ARG A 159 -12.90 7.80 5.26
C ARG A 159 -12.71 9.23 5.76
N GLU A 160 -13.20 9.55 6.95
CA GLU A 160 -13.09 10.89 7.53
C GLU A 160 -11.64 11.29 7.82
N VAL A 161 -10.82 10.34 8.29
CA VAL A 161 -9.37 10.50 8.46
C VAL A 161 -8.73 10.87 7.13
N ARG A 162 -9.00 10.09 6.07
CA ARG A 162 -8.46 10.33 4.73
C ARG A 162 -8.89 11.70 4.19
N GLU A 163 -10.16 12.04 4.31
CA GLU A 163 -10.69 13.32 3.83
C GLU A 163 -10.05 14.50 4.55
N THR A 164 -9.93 14.40 5.88
CA THR A 164 -9.32 15.44 6.70
C THR A 164 -7.83 15.62 6.38
N GLN A 165 -7.09 14.52 6.20
CA GLN A 165 -5.69 14.55 5.77
C GLN A 165 -5.52 15.27 4.43
N ILE A 166 -6.32 14.89 3.42
CA ILE A 166 -6.22 15.49 2.08
C ILE A 166 -6.61 16.96 2.11
N LYS A 167 -7.63 17.37 2.85
CA LYS A 167 -7.99 18.78 3.01
C LYS A 167 -6.89 19.57 3.72
N LYS A 168 -6.27 19.00 4.74
CA LYS A 168 -5.12 19.60 5.44
C LYS A 168 -3.93 19.76 4.48
N ASP A 169 -3.58 18.71 3.75
CA ASP A 169 -2.52 18.73 2.75
C ASP A 169 -2.80 19.76 1.65
N ALA A 170 -4.03 19.82 1.14
CA ALA A 170 -4.43 20.81 0.14
C ALA A 170 -4.20 22.24 0.63
N LYS A 171 -4.58 22.52 1.88
CA LYS A 171 -4.34 23.83 2.52
C LYS A 171 -2.85 24.13 2.67
N GLU A 172 -2.06 23.19 3.17
CA GLU A 172 -0.61 23.35 3.34
C GLU A 172 0.11 23.56 2.00
N LEU A 173 -0.40 22.95 0.94
CA LEU A 173 0.13 23.06 -0.42
C LEU A 173 -0.46 24.26 -1.18
N GLY A 174 -1.37 25.05 -0.61
CA GLY A 174 -2.03 26.17 -1.29
C GLY A 174 -2.88 25.75 -2.49
N ILE A 175 -3.45 24.56 -2.46
CA ILE A 175 -4.39 24.05 -3.47
C ILE A 175 -5.79 24.56 -3.13
N SER A 176 -6.44 25.28 -4.06
CA SER A 176 -7.84 25.69 -3.88
C SER A 176 -8.76 24.47 -3.95
N THR A 177 -9.70 24.42 -3.00
CA THR A 177 -10.76 23.41 -2.90
C THR A 177 -12.09 23.87 -3.50
N ASP A 178 -12.17 25.13 -3.94
CA ASP A 178 -13.42 25.71 -4.44
C ASP A 178 -13.81 25.08 -5.77
N ASN A 179 -15.09 24.71 -5.91
CA ASN A 179 -15.66 24.07 -7.11
C ASN A 179 -14.97 22.77 -7.55
N LYS A 180 -14.22 22.11 -6.66
CA LYS A 180 -13.59 20.82 -6.94
C LYS A 180 -14.22 19.72 -6.10
N ASP A 181 -14.39 18.56 -6.71
CA ASP A 181 -14.76 17.37 -5.94
C ASP A 181 -13.55 16.82 -5.17
N PHE A 182 -13.82 15.93 -4.21
CA PHE A 182 -12.78 15.35 -3.38
C PHE A 182 -11.72 14.58 -4.16
N HIS A 183 -12.10 13.89 -5.24
CA HIS A 183 -11.18 13.13 -6.07
C HIS A 183 -10.21 14.05 -6.81
N GLN A 184 -10.71 15.18 -7.34
CA GLN A 184 -9.87 16.21 -7.96
C GLN A 184 -8.87 16.80 -6.96
N ILE A 185 -9.33 17.17 -5.76
CA ILE A 185 -8.44 17.69 -4.70
C ILE A 185 -7.39 16.64 -4.32
N ALA A 186 -7.80 15.39 -4.12
CA ALA A 186 -6.89 14.30 -3.78
C ALA A 186 -5.83 14.07 -4.88
N HIS A 187 -6.23 14.18 -6.16
CA HIS A 187 -5.33 14.05 -7.29
C HIS A 187 -4.30 15.18 -7.32
N GLU A 188 -4.73 16.43 -7.17
CA GLU A 188 -3.81 17.58 -7.16
C GLU A 188 -2.86 17.55 -5.97
N VAL A 189 -3.34 17.15 -4.79
CA VAL A 189 -2.50 16.95 -3.60
C VAL A 189 -1.45 15.87 -3.88
N ARG A 190 -1.88 14.73 -4.44
CA ARG A 190 -0.98 13.64 -4.84
C ARG A 190 0.06 14.16 -5.83
N ASP A 191 -0.32 14.84 -6.89
CA ASP A 191 0.65 15.28 -7.90
C ASP A 191 1.65 16.25 -7.30
N LYS A 192 1.17 17.25 -6.56
CA LYS A 192 2.03 18.27 -5.95
C LYS A 192 3.02 17.69 -4.95
N LYS A 193 2.60 16.71 -4.14
CA LYS A 193 3.51 16.00 -3.24
C LYS A 193 4.58 15.21 -4.04
N ILE A 194 4.26 14.68 -5.25
CA ILE A 194 5.20 13.88 -6.07
C ILE A 194 6.29 14.82 -6.57
N PHE A 195 5.89 15.99 -7.06
CA PHE A 195 6.85 17.00 -7.52
C PHE A 195 7.77 17.44 -6.39
N GLN A 196 7.22 17.73 -5.19
CA GLN A 196 8.03 18.06 -4.03
C GLN A 196 8.98 16.92 -3.62
N ALA A 197 8.53 15.67 -3.70
CA ALA A 197 9.36 14.51 -3.40
C ALA A 197 10.48 14.35 -4.45
N ALA A 198 10.17 14.53 -5.72
CA ALA A 198 11.15 14.50 -6.82
C ALA A 198 12.22 15.60 -6.64
N GLU A 199 11.81 16.82 -6.34
CA GLU A 199 12.72 17.95 -6.07
C GLU A 199 13.63 17.65 -4.88
N LYS A 200 13.08 17.15 -3.76
CA LYS A 200 13.86 16.75 -2.57
C LYS A 200 14.88 15.65 -2.88
N LEU A 201 14.57 14.77 -3.82
CA LEU A 201 15.44 13.69 -4.27
C LEU A 201 16.44 14.12 -5.36
N GLY A 202 16.36 15.36 -5.84
CA GLY A 202 17.20 15.85 -6.94
C GLY A 202 16.85 15.24 -8.30
N ILE A 203 15.63 14.73 -8.47
CA ILE A 203 15.11 14.22 -9.74
C ILE A 203 14.70 15.43 -10.60
N ASP A 204 15.13 15.46 -11.86
CA ASP A 204 14.67 16.47 -12.81
C ASP A 204 13.16 16.34 -13.05
N THR A 205 12.43 17.41 -12.78
CA THR A 205 10.97 17.51 -12.90
C THR A 205 10.51 18.09 -14.23
N LYS A 206 11.42 18.62 -15.05
CA LYS A 206 11.07 19.26 -16.32
C LYS A 206 10.50 18.23 -17.30
N ASN A 207 9.37 18.56 -17.92
CA ASN A 207 8.69 17.76 -18.94
C ASN A 207 8.29 16.35 -18.49
N LYS A 208 8.19 16.08 -17.18
CA LYS A 208 7.70 14.81 -16.64
C LYS A 208 6.35 14.99 -15.97
N SER A 209 5.47 14.03 -16.19
CA SER A 209 4.21 13.89 -15.48
C SER A 209 4.43 13.41 -14.04
N ALA A 210 3.42 13.61 -13.19
CA ALA A 210 3.44 13.09 -11.83
C ALA A 210 3.59 11.55 -11.81
N ASP A 211 2.98 10.83 -12.74
CA ASP A 211 3.11 9.37 -12.78
C ASP A 211 4.51 8.92 -13.22
N GLU A 212 5.17 9.64 -14.13
CA GLU A 212 6.56 9.35 -14.50
C GLU A 212 7.51 9.60 -13.33
N LEU A 213 7.35 10.74 -12.64
CA LEU A 213 8.11 11.05 -11.44
C LEU A 213 7.86 10.04 -10.33
N PHE A 214 6.60 9.67 -10.10
CA PHE A 214 6.22 8.63 -9.16
C PHE A 214 6.93 7.31 -9.47
N ASN A 215 6.89 6.87 -10.73
CA ASN A 215 7.54 5.64 -11.15
C ASN A 215 9.06 5.71 -10.96
N GLU A 216 9.68 6.85 -11.27
CA GLU A 216 11.12 7.05 -11.06
C GLU A 216 11.49 7.03 -9.58
N ILE A 217 10.72 7.71 -8.72
CA ILE A 217 10.88 7.69 -7.27
C ILE A 217 10.76 6.24 -6.74
N MET A 218 9.70 5.52 -7.14
CA MET A 218 9.44 4.16 -6.65
C MET A 218 10.43 3.11 -7.16
N THR A 219 11.16 3.38 -8.25
CA THR A 219 12.11 2.44 -8.83
C THR A 219 13.56 2.73 -8.43
N LYS A 220 13.97 4.01 -8.43
CA LYS A 220 15.35 4.43 -8.16
C LYS A 220 15.59 4.90 -6.73
N HIS A 221 14.56 5.37 -6.05
CA HIS A 221 14.64 5.95 -4.70
C HIS A 221 13.66 5.28 -3.73
N ALA A 222 13.31 4.02 -4.01
CA ALA A 222 12.33 3.24 -3.25
C ALA A 222 12.65 3.19 -1.75
N ASP A 223 13.94 3.22 -1.44
CA ASP A 223 14.55 3.19 -0.12
C ASP A 223 14.22 4.47 0.69
N LYS A 224 14.06 5.61 0.01
CA LYS A 224 13.74 6.92 0.60
C LYS A 224 12.25 7.25 0.62
N VAL A 225 11.41 6.47 -0.06
CA VAL A 225 9.96 6.74 -0.19
C VAL A 225 9.27 6.88 1.17
N LYS A 226 9.68 6.12 2.18
CA LYS A 226 9.08 6.19 3.52
C LYS A 226 9.37 7.50 4.25
N GLU A 227 10.46 8.17 3.90
CA GLU A 227 10.88 9.43 4.51
C GLU A 227 10.17 10.64 3.85
N LEU A 228 9.65 10.46 2.63
CA LEU A 228 9.19 11.57 1.79
C LEU A 228 7.76 12.04 2.07
N ASP A 229 7.06 11.44 3.04
CA ASP A 229 5.68 11.78 3.45
C ASP A 229 4.71 11.99 2.27
N PHE A 230 5.00 11.29 1.17
CA PHE A 230 4.35 11.50 -0.10
C PHE A 230 2.90 10.97 -0.09
N PHE A 231 2.64 9.93 0.70
CA PHE A 231 1.34 9.31 0.82
C PHE A 231 0.58 9.87 2.02
N PRO A 232 -0.74 10.10 1.90
CA PRO A 232 -1.55 10.68 2.97
C PRO A 232 -1.58 9.82 4.25
N HIS A 233 -1.09 8.59 4.22
CA HIS A 233 -1.21 7.62 5.30
C HIS A 233 0.12 7.41 6.02
N LYS A 234 0.39 8.25 7.02
CA LYS A 234 1.58 8.19 7.87
C LYS A 234 1.57 6.92 8.71
N GLY A 235 2.61 6.10 8.58
CA GLY A 235 2.82 4.96 9.49
C GLY A 235 1.92 3.74 9.25
N ARG A 236 0.89 3.83 8.40
CA ARG A 236 0.48 2.66 7.62
C ARG A 236 1.68 2.34 6.75
N GLY A 237 2.26 1.16 6.94
CA GLY A 237 3.22 0.67 5.98
C GLY A 237 2.66 0.77 4.55
N MET A 238 3.51 0.73 3.53
CA MET A 238 3.17 1.01 2.13
C MET A 238 2.40 -0.14 1.49
N HIS A 239 1.30 -0.43 2.14
CA HIS A 239 1.05 -1.77 2.42
C HIS A 239 -0.09 -2.23 1.44
N PHE A 240 0.02 -2.14 0.10
CA PHE A 240 -1.20 -2.32 -0.74
C PHE A 240 -1.10 -3.11 -2.05
N PHE A 241 -0.07 -3.94 -2.29
CA PHE A 241 0.24 -4.37 -3.68
C PHE A 241 0.40 -5.87 -4.00
N PHE A 242 0.19 -6.84 -3.10
CA PHE A 242 0.35 -8.27 -3.47
C PHE A 242 -0.82 -9.16 -3.06
N LYS A 243 -1.36 -9.92 -4.03
CA LYS A 243 -2.31 -11.02 -3.84
C LYS A 243 -1.52 -12.27 -3.40
N GLY A 244 -1.85 -12.81 -2.23
CA GLY A 244 -1.27 -14.05 -1.72
C GLY A 244 -1.68 -15.28 -2.55
N PRO A 245 -1.00 -16.43 -2.39
CA PRO A 245 -1.37 -17.67 -3.05
C PRO A 245 -2.81 -18.06 -2.66
N LYS A 246 -3.58 -18.52 -3.65
CA LYS A 246 -4.91 -19.08 -3.43
C LYS A 246 -4.73 -20.34 -2.58
N THR A 247 -5.33 -20.37 -1.40
CA THR A 247 -5.64 -21.64 -0.75
C THR A 247 -6.81 -22.24 -1.52
N GLU A 248 -6.60 -23.40 -2.12
CA GLU A 248 -7.67 -24.29 -2.58
C GLU A 248 -8.58 -24.70 -1.41
#